data_AF-A0A2N9EF21-F1
#
_entry.id   AF-A0A2N9EF21-F1
#
_cell.length_a   1.000
_cell.length_b   1.000
_cell.length_c   1.000
_cell.angle_alpha   90.00
_cell.angle_beta   90.00
_cell.angle_gamma   90.00
#
_symmetry.space_group_name_H-M   'P 1'
#
loop_
_entity.id
_entity.type
_entity.pdbx_description
1 polymer ?
#
loop_
_entity_poly.entity_id
_entity_poly.type
_entity_poly.pdbx_seq_one_letter_code
_entity_poly.pdbx_strand_id
1 'polypeptide(L)'
;MHVDTIVALDGTGHYRTITEAILAAPSHSNRRYVIYVKKGVYKENIDMKKKKTNIMLAGDGMGQTIVTGNRNFMQGWTTFRTPTVAVSGKGFIARDMTFCNTAGPETHQDVALRVDSDQSAFYRCSMEGHQDTLYAHSLRQFYRECNIYGTIDFIFVQPRGWLEWCGDFALSTLWYGEYRNYGPGASLSGWVNWTGYHIIQDAATVAFFTVGRFIDGSSWLPNIGVKFTAGLSN
;
A
#
# COMPACT_ATOMS: atom_id res chain seq x y z
N MET A 1 17.14 13.69 -8.50
CA MET A 1 16.49 13.64 -7.17
C MET A 1 17.58 13.86 -6.14
N HIS A 2 17.45 14.86 -5.27
CA HIS A 2 18.40 15.06 -4.17
C HIS A 2 18.21 13.96 -3.13
N VAL A 3 19.31 13.41 -2.60
CA VAL A 3 19.31 12.34 -1.60
C VAL A 3 19.88 12.92 -0.30
N ASP A 4 19.14 12.79 0.79
CA ASP A 4 19.51 13.34 2.09
C ASP A 4 20.33 12.34 2.92
N THR A 5 20.01 11.05 2.79
CA THR A 5 20.80 9.98 3.41
C THR A 5 20.77 8.69 2.59
N ILE A 6 21.75 7.83 2.84
CA ILE A 6 21.97 6.59 2.10
C ILE A 6 22.06 5.47 3.13
N VAL A 7 21.27 4.42 2.92
CA VAL A 7 21.30 3.19 3.71
C VAL A 7 21.95 2.11 2.86
N ALA A 8 22.97 1.44 3.38
CA ALA A 8 23.66 0.36 2.69
C ALA A 8 24.19 -0.69 3.67
N LEU A 9 23.85 -1.96 3.43
CA LEU A 9 24.28 -3.09 4.27
C LEU A 9 25.81 -3.28 4.27
N ASP A 10 26.47 -2.95 3.16
CA ASP A 10 27.92 -3.06 2.97
C ASP A 10 28.73 -1.94 3.66
N GLY A 11 28.06 -0.98 4.31
CA GLY A 11 28.70 0.15 4.98
C GLY A 11 29.12 1.28 4.04
N THR A 12 28.77 1.25 2.75
CA THR A 12 29.03 2.34 1.79
C THR A 12 28.02 3.48 1.87
N GLY A 13 27.10 3.44 2.83
CA GLY A 13 26.09 4.45 3.12
C GLY A 13 26.36 5.16 4.45
N HIS A 14 25.48 6.10 4.80
CA HIS A 14 25.50 6.80 6.08
C HIS A 14 25.01 5.91 7.23
N TYR A 15 24.05 5.02 6.95
CA TYR A 15 23.47 4.08 7.90
C TYR A 15 23.47 2.65 7.35
N ARG A 16 23.43 1.65 8.24
CA ARG A 16 23.31 0.24 7.85
C ARG A 16 21.86 -0.24 7.86
N THR A 17 21.00 0.42 8.64
CA THR A 17 19.58 0.08 8.77
C THR A 17 18.69 1.22 8.29
N ILE A 18 17.49 0.87 7.84
CA ILE A 18 16.48 1.86 7.43
C ILE A 18 15.92 2.56 8.67
N THR A 19 15.79 1.85 9.78
CA THR A 19 15.32 2.40 11.05
C THR A 19 16.21 3.54 11.54
N GLU A 20 17.54 3.39 11.51
CA GLU A 20 18.48 4.46 11.92
C GLU A 20 18.30 5.71 11.06
N ALA A 21 18.21 5.56 9.74
CA ALA A 21 18.02 6.67 8.81
C ALA A 21 16.70 7.41 9.07
N ILE A 22 15.62 6.67 9.32
CA ILE A 22 14.31 7.25 9.68
C ILE A 22 14.41 7.99 11.01
N LEU A 23 15.06 7.42 12.02
CA LEU A 23 15.20 8.04 13.34
C LEU A 23 16.00 9.33 13.29
N ALA A 24 17.04 9.39 12.46
CA ALA A 24 17.86 10.58 12.24
C ALA A 24 17.16 11.70 11.45
N ALA A 25 16.20 11.35 10.59
CA ALA A 25 15.45 12.33 9.81
C ALA A 25 14.72 13.37 10.70
N PRO A 26 14.59 14.63 10.29
CA PRO A 26 13.88 15.65 11.06
C PRO A 26 12.42 15.26 11.30
N SER A 27 11.89 15.60 12.48
CA SER A 27 10.46 15.44 12.78
C SER A 27 9.69 16.67 12.31
N HIS A 28 8.45 16.48 11.85
CA HIS A 28 7.55 17.53 11.37
C HIS A 28 8.16 18.40 10.26
N SER A 29 9.04 17.81 9.44
CA SER A 29 9.63 18.52 8.30
C SER A 29 8.57 18.87 7.27
N ASN A 30 8.59 20.12 6.81
CA ASN A 30 7.82 20.60 5.66
C ASN A 30 8.53 20.29 4.32
N ARG A 31 9.81 19.91 4.35
CA ARG A 31 10.57 19.45 3.18
C ARG A 31 10.55 17.94 3.09
N ARG A 32 10.53 17.40 1.88
CA ARG A 32 10.80 15.99 1.63
C ARG A 32 12.21 15.60 2.06
N TYR A 33 12.30 14.57 2.90
CA TYR A 33 13.55 13.95 3.31
C TYR A 33 13.71 12.60 2.61
N VAL A 34 14.68 12.50 1.71
CA VAL A 34 14.90 11.36 0.82
C VAL A 34 15.95 10.42 1.41
N ILE A 35 15.50 9.23 1.80
CA ILE A 35 16.32 8.11 2.23
C ILE A 35 16.48 7.18 1.03
N TYR A 36 17.67 7.15 0.46
CA TYR A 36 18.01 6.19 -0.59
C TYR A 36 18.51 4.89 0.05
N VAL A 37 17.90 3.77 -0.32
CA VAL A 37 18.18 2.46 0.26
C VAL A 37 18.74 1.56 -0.84
N LYS A 38 20.04 1.26 -0.75
CA LYS A 38 20.70 0.41 -1.73
C LYS A 38 20.10 -1.00 -1.75
N LYS A 39 20.35 -1.74 -2.82
CA LYS A 39 19.95 -3.14 -2.97
C LYS A 39 20.40 -3.97 -1.77
N GLY A 40 19.54 -4.90 -1.37
CA GLY A 40 19.78 -5.75 -0.21
C GLY A 40 18.49 -6.22 0.44
N VAL A 41 18.64 -7.14 1.39
CA VAL A 41 17.55 -7.67 2.21
C VAL A 41 17.71 -7.14 3.62
N TYR A 42 16.86 -6.19 3.99
CA TYR A 42 16.82 -5.52 5.28
C TYR A 42 15.84 -6.23 6.20
N LYS A 43 16.36 -6.98 7.17
CA LYS A 43 15.55 -7.73 8.16
C LYS A 43 15.20 -6.83 9.34
N GLU A 44 14.13 -6.05 9.20
CA GLU A 44 13.71 -5.04 10.18
C GLU A 44 12.18 -4.94 10.25
N ASN A 45 11.64 -4.67 11.44
CA ASN A 45 10.26 -4.21 11.59
C ASN A 45 10.26 -2.69 11.83
N ILE A 46 9.73 -1.93 10.88
CA ILE A 46 9.78 -0.47 10.86
C ILE A 46 8.42 0.11 11.27
N ASP A 47 8.42 1.05 12.21
CA ASP A 47 7.21 1.75 12.67
C ASP A 47 7.42 3.27 12.59
N MET A 48 7.05 3.84 11.44
CA MET A 48 7.15 5.27 11.15
C MET A 48 5.99 6.04 11.78
N LYS A 49 6.27 6.59 12.97
CA LYS A 49 5.31 7.41 13.73
C LYS A 49 4.93 8.70 13.00
N LYS A 50 3.76 9.25 13.35
CA LYS A 50 3.16 10.47 12.79
C LYS A 50 4.11 11.68 12.71
N LYS A 51 5.07 11.79 13.63
CA LYS A 51 6.08 12.87 13.65
C LYS A 51 7.05 12.84 12.45
N LYS A 52 7.21 11.71 11.78
CA LYS A 52 8.11 11.56 10.63
C LYS A 52 7.38 11.90 9.33
N THR A 53 7.12 13.19 9.12
CA THR A 53 6.41 13.70 7.93
C THR A 53 7.33 13.83 6.72
N ASN A 54 6.77 13.67 5.52
CA ASN A 54 7.43 13.88 4.23
C ASN A 54 8.71 13.01 4.03
N ILE A 55 8.77 11.83 4.64
CA ILE A 55 9.83 10.85 4.37
C ILE A 55 9.59 10.21 3.01
N MET A 56 10.65 10.07 2.22
CA MET A 56 10.66 9.25 1.00
C MET A 56 11.68 8.13 1.13
N LEU A 57 11.25 6.89 0.96
CA LEU A 57 12.13 5.75 0.73
C LEU A 57 12.27 5.52 -0.78
N ALA A 58 13.51 5.51 -1.28
CA ALA A 58 13.81 5.22 -2.67
C ALA A 58 14.81 4.06 -2.75
N GLY A 59 14.41 2.94 -3.33
CA GLY A 59 15.27 1.77 -3.48
C GLY A 59 15.98 1.70 -4.83
N ASP A 60 16.79 0.64 -5.01
CA ASP A 60 17.44 0.30 -6.28
C ASP A 60 16.50 -0.41 -7.27
N GLY A 61 15.32 -0.82 -6.81
CA GLY A 61 14.35 -1.53 -7.64
C GLY A 61 13.46 -2.46 -6.83
N MET A 62 12.24 -2.64 -7.33
CA MET A 62 11.35 -3.70 -6.89
C MET A 62 12.05 -5.07 -7.01
N GLY A 63 12.07 -5.85 -5.93
CA GLY A 63 12.82 -7.12 -5.84
C GLY A 63 14.33 -6.99 -5.66
N GLN A 64 14.89 -5.77 -5.62
CA GLN A 64 16.31 -5.51 -5.36
C GLN A 64 16.54 -4.94 -3.97
N THR A 65 15.69 -4.01 -3.54
CA THR A 65 15.69 -3.45 -2.17
C THR A 65 14.48 -3.96 -1.41
N ILE A 66 14.70 -4.88 -0.47
CA ILE A 66 13.64 -5.62 0.22
C ILE A 66 13.70 -5.33 1.71
N VAL A 67 12.59 -4.89 2.31
CA VAL A 67 12.39 -4.89 3.77
C VAL A 67 11.55 -6.11 4.13
N THR A 68 12.05 -6.94 5.03
CA THR A 68 11.42 -8.22 5.38
C THR A 68 11.30 -8.42 6.89
N GLY A 69 10.21 -9.05 7.30
CA GLY A 69 9.88 -9.45 8.65
C GLY A 69 9.00 -10.70 8.63
N ASN A 70 8.67 -11.22 9.81
CA ASN A 70 7.87 -12.45 9.95
C ASN A 70 6.91 -12.42 11.15
N ARG A 71 6.54 -11.22 11.63
CA ARG A 71 5.57 -11.09 12.72
C ARG A 71 4.20 -11.54 12.26
N ASN A 72 3.52 -12.32 13.08
CA ASN A 72 2.20 -12.88 12.77
C ASN A 72 1.33 -13.08 14.02
N PHE A 73 0.05 -13.39 13.79
CA PHE A 73 -0.93 -13.60 14.85
C PHE A 73 -0.57 -14.75 15.80
N MET A 74 -0.09 -15.87 15.27
CA MET A 74 0.26 -17.05 16.08
C MET A 74 1.41 -16.80 17.06
N GLN A 75 2.21 -15.75 16.84
CA GLN A 75 3.24 -15.27 17.78
C GLN A 75 2.69 -14.34 18.88
N GLY A 76 1.37 -14.12 18.95
CA GLY A 76 0.72 -13.25 19.94
C GLY A 76 0.64 -11.77 19.55
N TRP A 77 0.95 -11.42 18.30
CA TRP A 77 0.77 -10.06 17.79
C TRP A 77 -0.67 -9.86 17.32
N THR A 78 -1.23 -8.67 17.54
CA THR A 78 -2.46 -8.27 16.85
C THR A 78 -2.16 -7.93 15.39
N THR A 79 -3.12 -8.09 14.48
CA THR A 79 -2.99 -7.71 13.05
C THR A 79 -2.42 -6.30 12.86
N PHE A 80 -2.80 -5.34 13.70
CA PHE A 80 -2.29 -3.98 13.62
C PHE A 80 -0.77 -3.86 13.92
N ARG A 81 -0.21 -4.83 14.66
CA ARG A 81 1.18 -4.89 15.13
C ARG A 81 2.05 -5.94 14.44
N THR A 82 1.50 -6.77 13.57
CA THR A 82 2.25 -7.66 12.67
C THR A 82 2.99 -6.98 11.50
N PRO A 83 2.74 -5.71 11.07
CA PRO A 83 3.39 -5.17 9.88
C PRO A 83 4.92 -5.25 9.89
N THR A 84 5.50 -5.69 8.77
CA THR A 84 6.94 -5.49 8.51
C THR A 84 7.25 -4.00 8.46
N VAL A 85 6.45 -3.22 7.72
CA VAL A 85 6.55 -1.76 7.71
C VAL A 85 5.20 -1.14 8.03
N ALA A 86 5.17 -0.22 8.99
CA ALA A 86 4.03 0.60 9.34
C ALA A 86 4.34 2.07 9.10
N VAL A 87 3.43 2.79 8.43
CA VAL A 87 3.61 4.19 8.05
C VAL A 87 2.43 5.04 8.50
N SER A 88 2.67 5.96 9.42
CA SER A 88 1.67 6.91 9.93
C SER A 88 2.01 8.38 9.66
N GLY A 89 3.25 8.69 9.26
CA GLY A 89 3.70 10.06 8.98
C GLY A 89 3.15 10.59 7.65
N LYS A 90 2.48 11.75 7.67
CA LYS A 90 1.86 12.38 6.48
C LYS A 90 2.88 12.59 5.34
N GLY A 91 2.44 12.41 4.10
CA GLY A 91 3.23 12.72 2.91
C GLY A 91 4.31 11.68 2.61
N PHE A 92 4.15 10.46 3.13
CA PHE A 92 5.11 9.39 2.91
C PHE A 92 5.14 8.95 1.45
N ILE A 93 6.34 8.70 0.93
CA ILE A 93 6.52 8.11 -0.39
C ILE A 93 7.42 6.89 -0.30
N ALA A 94 7.01 5.80 -0.96
CA ALA A 94 7.93 4.72 -1.30
C ALA A 94 8.05 4.61 -2.82
N ARG A 95 9.28 4.37 -3.27
CA ARG A 95 9.57 4.15 -4.68
C ARG A 95 10.63 3.07 -4.85
N ASP A 96 10.41 2.15 -5.78
CA ASP A 96 11.41 1.14 -6.16
C ASP A 96 11.82 0.24 -4.95
N MET A 97 10.84 -0.16 -4.13
CA MET A 97 11.02 -0.94 -2.87
C MET A 97 10.13 -2.19 -2.83
N THR A 98 10.56 -3.24 -2.14
CA THR A 98 9.70 -4.38 -1.74
C THR A 98 9.47 -4.38 -0.24
N PHE A 99 8.21 -4.58 0.18
CA PHE A 99 7.79 -4.81 1.55
C PHE A 99 7.27 -6.24 1.67
N CYS A 100 7.90 -7.06 2.51
CA CYS A 100 7.64 -8.49 2.57
C CYS A 100 7.37 -8.96 4.00
N ASN A 101 6.36 -9.80 4.19
CA ASN A 101 6.20 -10.61 5.40
C ASN A 101 6.30 -12.10 5.03
N THR A 102 7.24 -12.81 5.64
CA THR A 102 7.55 -14.21 5.31
C THR A 102 6.97 -15.21 6.31
N ALA A 103 5.96 -14.82 7.11
CA ALA A 103 5.43 -15.69 8.16
C ALA A 103 4.78 -16.97 7.60
N GLY A 104 3.99 -16.85 6.52
CA GLY A 104 3.44 -18.01 5.82
C GLY A 104 1.95 -18.24 6.12
N PRO A 105 1.28 -19.05 5.30
CA PRO A 105 -0.19 -19.19 5.32
C PRO A 105 -0.72 -19.85 6.60
N GLU A 106 0.09 -20.67 7.27
CA GLU A 106 -0.26 -21.36 8.52
C GLU A 106 -0.28 -20.43 9.75
N THR A 107 0.13 -19.17 9.58
CA THR A 107 0.34 -18.23 10.71
C THR A 107 -0.78 -17.20 10.89
N HIS A 108 -1.85 -17.32 10.10
CA HIS A 108 -2.93 -16.35 9.97
C HIS A 108 -2.41 -14.96 9.55
N GLN A 109 -2.88 -13.86 10.15
CA GLN A 109 -2.61 -12.50 9.68
C GLN A 109 -1.11 -12.14 9.74
N ASP A 110 -0.55 -11.75 8.59
CA ASP A 110 0.88 -11.47 8.40
C ASP A 110 1.14 -10.22 7.52
N VAL A 111 0.71 -9.05 8.01
CA VAL A 111 0.78 -7.79 7.26
C VAL A 111 2.22 -7.47 6.80
N ALA A 112 2.40 -7.19 5.51
CA ALA A 112 3.68 -6.73 4.96
C ALA A 112 3.83 -5.21 5.09
N LEU A 113 2.76 -4.48 4.74
CA LEU A 113 2.72 -3.02 4.82
C LEU A 113 1.40 -2.55 5.43
N ARG A 114 1.48 -1.71 6.47
CA ARG A 114 0.33 -0.98 7.01
C ARG A 114 0.48 0.51 6.79
N VAL A 115 -0.56 1.14 6.25
CA VAL A 115 -0.55 2.56 5.91
C VAL A 115 -1.73 3.28 6.55
N ASP A 116 -1.42 4.19 7.46
CA ASP A 116 -2.32 5.17 8.07
C ASP A 116 -1.74 6.59 7.89
N SER A 117 -1.18 6.84 6.71
CA SER A 117 -0.52 8.08 6.30
C SER A 117 -1.33 8.82 5.26
N ASP A 118 -1.76 10.04 5.59
CA ASP A 118 -2.45 10.91 4.65
C ASP A 118 -1.51 11.42 3.55
N GLN A 119 -2.04 11.52 2.33
CA GLN A 119 -1.30 11.98 1.14
C GLN A 119 -0.03 11.13 0.90
N SER A 120 -0.16 9.81 1.11
CA SER A 120 0.94 8.86 0.88
C SER A 120 0.87 8.23 -0.51
N ALA A 121 2.04 7.91 -1.07
CA ALA A 121 2.11 7.29 -2.39
C ALA A 121 3.18 6.21 -2.52
N PHE A 122 2.87 5.22 -3.34
CA PHE A 122 3.73 4.06 -3.61
C PHE A 122 3.87 3.92 -5.11
N TYR A 123 5.11 3.91 -5.60
CA TYR A 123 5.42 3.87 -7.03
C TYR A 123 6.46 2.80 -7.35
N ARG A 124 6.12 1.81 -8.18
CA ARG A 124 7.02 0.68 -8.48
C ARG A 124 7.46 -0.05 -7.22
N CYS A 125 6.48 -0.35 -6.37
CA CYS A 125 6.69 -1.10 -5.13
C CYS A 125 6.07 -2.48 -5.20
N SER A 126 6.63 -3.44 -4.47
CA SER A 126 6.02 -4.75 -4.25
C SER A 126 5.58 -4.89 -2.79
N MET A 127 4.38 -5.42 -2.57
CA MET A 127 3.89 -5.84 -1.26
C MET A 127 3.63 -7.35 -1.31
N GLU A 128 4.33 -8.10 -0.47
CA GLU A 128 4.40 -9.56 -0.53
C GLU A 128 4.10 -10.17 0.84
N GLY A 129 3.07 -11.01 0.92
CA GLY A 129 2.68 -11.73 2.15
C GLY A 129 1.67 -12.83 1.83
N HIS A 130 0.91 -13.26 2.84
CA HIS A 130 -0.17 -14.23 2.66
C HIS A 130 -1.50 -13.62 3.04
N GLN A 131 -1.80 -13.52 4.33
CA GLN A 131 -3.06 -12.98 4.84
C GLN A 131 -2.88 -11.53 5.29
N ASP A 132 -3.75 -10.64 4.83
CA ASP A 132 -3.72 -9.19 5.15
C ASP A 132 -2.46 -8.45 4.63
N THR A 133 -1.90 -8.88 3.49
CA THR A 133 -0.62 -8.37 2.96
C THR A 133 -0.49 -6.84 2.97
N LEU A 134 -1.46 -6.13 2.37
CA LEU A 134 -1.53 -4.67 2.44
C LEU A 134 -2.69 -4.23 3.32
N TYR A 135 -2.35 -3.66 4.47
CA TYR A 135 -3.33 -3.03 5.33
C TYR A 135 -3.42 -1.53 5.04
N ALA A 136 -4.20 -1.17 4.01
CA ALA A 136 -4.56 0.21 3.66
C ALA A 136 -5.54 0.80 4.69
N HIS A 137 -5.04 1.03 5.90
CA HIS A 137 -5.84 1.24 7.11
C HIS A 137 -6.72 2.50 7.06
N SER A 138 -6.16 3.66 6.73
CA SER A 138 -6.93 4.92 6.70
C SER A 138 -6.28 6.02 5.88
N LEU A 139 -7.03 7.11 5.64
CA LEU A 139 -6.60 8.34 4.97
C LEU A 139 -6.33 8.15 3.47
N ARG A 140 -5.89 9.21 2.80
CA ARG A 140 -5.73 9.24 1.34
C ARG A 140 -4.40 8.62 0.93
N GLN A 141 -4.46 7.60 0.08
CA GLN A 141 -3.32 6.81 -0.36
C GLN A 141 -3.38 6.61 -1.88
N PHE A 142 -2.23 6.49 -2.54
CA PHE A 142 -2.15 6.27 -3.98
C PHE A 142 -1.09 5.20 -4.32
N TYR A 143 -1.47 4.17 -5.05
CA TYR A 143 -0.59 3.07 -5.47
C TYR A 143 -0.53 3.04 -7.00
N ARG A 144 0.67 3.06 -7.57
CA ARG A 144 0.86 3.08 -9.02
C ARG A 144 2.02 2.20 -9.45
N GLU A 145 1.78 1.38 -10.47
CA GLU A 145 2.79 0.44 -11.02
C GLU A 145 3.35 -0.47 -9.91
N CYS A 146 2.51 -0.85 -8.95
CA CYS A 146 2.87 -1.74 -7.84
C CYS A 146 2.43 -3.17 -8.11
N ASN A 147 3.15 -4.12 -7.52
CA ASN A 147 2.74 -5.52 -7.44
C ASN A 147 2.27 -5.83 -6.02
N ILE A 148 1.15 -6.53 -5.86
CA ILE A 148 0.63 -6.88 -4.55
C ILE A 148 0.21 -8.35 -4.57
N TYR A 149 0.85 -9.15 -3.73
CA TYR A 149 0.71 -10.61 -3.69
C TYR A 149 0.24 -11.07 -2.32
N GLY A 150 -0.81 -11.89 -2.29
CA GLY A 150 -1.25 -12.59 -1.08
C GLY A 150 -2.35 -13.60 -1.41
N THR A 151 -3.04 -14.08 -0.37
CA THR A 151 -4.03 -15.14 -0.46
C THR A 151 -5.39 -14.70 0.06
N ILE A 152 -5.49 -14.41 1.37
CA ILE A 152 -6.73 -14.06 2.06
C ILE A 152 -6.66 -12.58 2.45
N ASP A 153 -7.68 -11.80 2.07
CA ASP A 153 -7.82 -10.39 2.45
C ASP A 153 -6.59 -9.52 2.12
N PHE A 154 -5.85 -9.89 1.08
CA PHE A 154 -4.57 -9.26 0.71
C PHE A 154 -4.72 -7.95 -0.08
N ILE A 155 -5.86 -7.79 -0.79
CA ILE A 155 -6.63 -6.62 -1.30
C ILE A 155 -7.70 -7.23 -2.25
N PHE A 156 -9.01 -7.11 -1.97
CA PHE A 156 -9.97 -8.14 -2.43
C PHE A 156 -10.89 -7.79 -3.62
N VAL A 157 -10.91 -8.68 -4.63
CA VAL A 157 -12.04 -9.14 -5.48
C VAL A 157 -11.75 -10.61 -5.87
N GLN A 158 -12.75 -11.50 -5.91
CA GLN A 158 -12.62 -12.94 -6.25
C GLN A 158 -13.16 -13.29 -7.65
N PRO A 159 -12.90 -14.50 -8.20
CA PRO A 159 -13.44 -14.93 -9.50
C PRO A 159 -14.98 -15.03 -9.58
N ARG A 160 -15.68 -15.19 -8.44
CA ARG A 160 -17.16 -15.07 -8.35
C ARG A 160 -17.62 -13.60 -8.24
N GLY A 161 -16.70 -12.64 -8.40
CA GLY A 161 -16.84 -11.24 -8.04
C GLY A 161 -16.63 -11.05 -6.55
N TRP A 162 -17.71 -11.20 -5.78
CA TRP A 162 -17.77 -10.87 -4.35
C TRP A 162 -18.20 -12.08 -3.52
N LEU A 163 -17.77 -12.14 -2.26
CA LEU A 163 -18.09 -13.22 -1.31
C LEU A 163 -18.79 -12.66 -0.08
N GLU A 164 -19.79 -13.36 0.45
CA GLU A 164 -20.45 -12.97 1.69
C GLU A 164 -19.45 -12.95 2.86
N TRP A 165 -19.53 -11.93 3.71
CA TRP A 165 -18.74 -11.89 4.95
C TRP A 165 -19.28 -12.88 5.99
N CYS A 166 -20.60 -12.86 6.21
CA CYS A 166 -21.30 -13.76 7.13
C CYS A 166 -22.81 -13.75 6.81
N GLY A 167 -23.33 -14.79 6.18
CA GLY A 167 -24.74 -14.86 5.78
C GLY A 167 -25.14 -13.67 4.91
N ASP A 168 -26.23 -12.99 5.26
CA ASP A 168 -26.77 -11.82 4.54
C ASP A 168 -26.26 -10.46 5.06
N PHE A 169 -25.28 -10.48 5.99
CA PHE A 169 -24.73 -9.26 6.56
C PHE A 169 -24.21 -8.30 5.49
N ALA A 170 -24.70 -7.05 5.55
CA ALA A 170 -24.34 -5.94 4.68
C ALA A 170 -24.68 -6.10 3.18
N LEU A 171 -25.22 -7.22 2.71
CA LEU A 171 -25.48 -7.45 1.27
C LEU A 171 -26.44 -6.40 0.66
N SER A 172 -27.32 -5.82 1.48
CA SER A 172 -28.25 -4.77 1.07
C SER A 172 -27.76 -3.34 1.27
N THR A 173 -26.64 -3.14 1.97
CA THR A 173 -26.13 -1.82 2.35
C THR A 173 -24.70 -1.53 1.87
N LEU A 174 -23.94 -2.55 1.47
CA LEU A 174 -22.64 -2.40 0.82
C LEU A 174 -22.78 -1.67 -0.52
N TRP A 175 -21.67 -1.14 -1.03
CA TRP A 175 -21.62 -0.56 -2.37
C TRP A 175 -20.42 -1.14 -3.12
N TYR A 176 -20.67 -2.14 -3.96
CA TYR A 176 -19.69 -2.76 -4.83
C TYR A 176 -20.00 -2.42 -6.28
N GLY A 177 -19.01 -1.92 -7.02
CA GLY A 177 -19.21 -1.33 -8.34
C GLY A 177 -18.24 -1.85 -9.38
N GLU A 178 -18.76 -2.23 -10.54
CA GLU A 178 -18.01 -2.66 -11.73
C GLU A 178 -18.20 -1.65 -12.86
N TYR A 179 -17.13 -1.22 -13.53
CA TYR A 179 -17.25 -0.33 -14.69
C TYR A 179 -16.23 -0.65 -15.77
N ARG A 180 -16.71 -1.08 -16.94
CA ARG A 180 -15.91 -1.29 -18.17
C ARG A 180 -14.63 -2.12 -17.96
N ASN A 181 -14.69 -3.10 -17.06
CA ASN A 181 -13.65 -4.10 -16.91
C ASN A 181 -13.55 -4.97 -18.18
N TYR A 182 -12.34 -5.46 -18.49
CA TYR A 182 -12.08 -6.30 -19.66
C TYR A 182 -11.15 -7.46 -19.30
N GLY A 183 -11.17 -8.52 -20.12
CA GLY A 183 -10.38 -9.74 -19.91
C GLY A 183 -11.20 -10.93 -19.39
N PRO A 184 -10.59 -12.12 -19.26
CA PRO A 184 -11.31 -13.37 -19.01
C PRO A 184 -12.13 -13.40 -17.70
N GLY A 185 -11.71 -12.65 -16.67
CA GLY A 185 -12.40 -12.55 -15.38
C GLY A 185 -13.43 -11.42 -15.29
N ALA A 186 -13.59 -10.60 -16.34
CA ALA A 186 -14.49 -9.44 -16.33
C ALA A 186 -15.93 -9.79 -16.76
N SER A 187 -16.20 -11.05 -17.13
CA SER A 187 -17.55 -11.47 -17.51
C SER A 187 -18.48 -11.37 -16.30
N LEU A 188 -19.57 -10.63 -16.44
CA LEU A 188 -20.61 -10.45 -15.42
C LEU A 188 -21.55 -11.67 -15.31
N SER A 189 -21.36 -12.71 -16.12
CA SER A 189 -22.15 -13.94 -16.09
C SER A 189 -21.88 -14.74 -14.81
N GLY A 190 -22.87 -14.90 -13.94
CA GLY A 190 -22.76 -15.68 -12.69
C GLY A 190 -22.44 -14.86 -11.44
N TRP A 191 -22.61 -13.53 -11.51
CA TRP A 191 -22.37 -12.62 -10.40
C TRP A 191 -23.50 -12.64 -9.38
N VAL A 192 -23.16 -12.20 -8.18
CA VAL A 192 -24.10 -12.08 -7.05
C VAL A 192 -25.25 -11.13 -7.37
N ASN A 193 -26.46 -11.45 -6.90
CA ASN A 193 -27.66 -10.63 -7.09
C ASN A 193 -28.00 -9.81 -5.83
N TRP A 194 -26.99 -9.17 -5.24
CA TRP A 194 -27.14 -8.39 -4.01
C TRP A 194 -27.58 -6.96 -4.33
N THR A 195 -28.44 -6.37 -3.50
CA THR A 195 -28.92 -4.99 -3.69
C THR A 195 -27.76 -3.98 -3.68
N GLY A 196 -26.71 -4.24 -2.90
CA GLY A 196 -25.51 -3.38 -2.83
C GLY A 196 -24.52 -3.55 -3.99
N TYR A 197 -24.77 -4.49 -4.92
CA TYR A 197 -23.91 -4.71 -6.07
C TYR A 197 -24.43 -3.94 -7.30
N HIS A 198 -23.53 -3.21 -7.96
CA HIS A 198 -23.86 -2.25 -9.02
C HIS A 198 -22.99 -2.47 -10.25
N ILE A 199 -23.64 -2.82 -11.37
CA ILE A 199 -23.02 -2.72 -12.69
C ILE A 199 -23.17 -1.28 -13.15
N ILE A 200 -22.09 -0.52 -13.12
CA ILE A 200 -22.09 0.91 -13.44
C ILE A 200 -22.03 1.08 -14.95
N GLN A 201 -22.92 1.90 -15.50
CA GLN A 201 -22.96 2.18 -16.94
C GLN A 201 -22.55 3.61 -17.26
N ASP A 202 -22.74 4.55 -16.33
CA ASP A 202 -22.50 5.96 -16.53
C ASP A 202 -21.15 6.42 -15.96
N ALA A 203 -20.47 7.29 -16.69
CA ALA A 203 -19.18 7.83 -16.27
C ALA A 203 -19.29 8.80 -15.07
N ALA A 204 -20.48 9.35 -14.78
CA ALA A 204 -20.65 10.34 -13.72
C ALA A 204 -20.57 9.70 -12.33
N THR A 205 -21.13 8.51 -12.16
CA THR A 205 -21.00 7.68 -10.96
C THR A 205 -19.54 7.31 -10.72
N VAL A 206 -18.84 6.84 -11.77
CA VAL A 206 -17.43 6.43 -11.65
C VAL A 206 -16.52 7.60 -11.34
N ALA A 207 -16.87 8.81 -11.81
CA ALA A 207 -16.07 10.02 -11.54
C ALA A 207 -15.82 10.23 -10.04
N PHE A 208 -16.73 9.84 -9.14
CA PHE A 208 -16.53 9.94 -7.69
C PHE A 208 -15.37 9.09 -7.16
N PHE A 209 -15.04 8.00 -7.84
CA PHE A 209 -13.95 7.07 -7.47
C PHE A 209 -12.62 7.40 -8.16
N THR A 210 -12.59 8.45 -8.99
CA THR A 210 -11.35 8.89 -9.65
C THR A 210 -10.40 9.58 -8.68
N VAL A 211 -9.11 9.58 -9.01
CA VAL A 211 -8.04 10.18 -8.21
C VAL A 211 -8.36 11.63 -7.80
N GLY A 212 -8.85 12.44 -8.72
CA GLY A 212 -9.14 13.85 -8.49
C GLY A 212 -10.33 14.09 -7.54
N ARG A 213 -11.31 13.17 -7.49
CA ARG A 213 -12.48 13.33 -6.62
C ARG A 213 -12.37 12.56 -5.31
N PHE A 214 -11.93 11.30 -5.37
CA PHE A 214 -11.96 10.40 -4.22
C PHE A 214 -10.87 10.73 -3.18
N ILE A 215 -9.67 11.05 -3.67
CA ILE A 215 -8.50 11.34 -2.83
C ILE A 215 -7.96 12.75 -3.02
N ASP A 216 -8.72 13.62 -3.70
CA ASP A 216 -8.28 14.99 -4.02
C ASP A 216 -6.86 15.03 -4.60
N GLY A 217 -6.54 14.05 -5.47
CA GLY A 217 -5.17 13.77 -5.90
C GLY A 217 -4.47 14.96 -6.55
N SER A 218 -5.23 15.82 -7.24
CA SER A 218 -4.69 17.02 -7.88
C SER A 218 -4.07 18.02 -6.91
N SER A 219 -4.46 18.03 -5.62
CA SER A 219 -3.92 18.97 -4.63
C SER A 219 -2.56 18.55 -4.08
N TRP A 220 -2.16 17.28 -4.21
CA TRP A 220 -0.96 16.76 -3.56
C TRP A 220 -0.08 15.84 -4.41
N LEU A 221 -0.65 15.12 -5.38
CA LEU A 221 0.12 14.22 -6.25
C LEU A 221 1.18 14.94 -7.13
N PRO A 222 0.95 16.17 -7.65
CA PRO A 222 2.00 16.89 -8.38
C PRO A 222 3.26 17.14 -7.54
N ASN A 223 3.09 17.42 -6.24
CA ASN A 223 4.20 17.72 -5.33
C ASN A 223 5.01 16.47 -4.95
N ILE A 224 4.47 15.27 -5.16
CA ILE A 224 5.18 14.02 -4.90
C ILE A 224 5.98 13.52 -6.11
N GLY A 225 5.77 14.08 -7.30
CA GLY A 225 6.51 13.70 -8.52
C GLY A 225 6.09 12.34 -9.10
N VAL A 226 4.93 11.83 -8.71
CA VAL A 226 4.34 10.61 -9.27
C VAL A 226 3.35 11.03 -10.36
N LYS A 227 3.52 10.50 -11.57
CA LYS A 227 2.54 10.73 -12.64
C LYS A 227 1.19 10.15 -12.22
N PHE A 228 0.09 10.74 -12.63
CA PHE A 228 -1.25 10.20 -12.38
C PHE A 228 -2.25 10.74 -13.41
N THR A 229 -3.39 10.06 -13.53
CA THR A 229 -4.56 10.54 -14.28
C THR A 229 -5.60 10.96 -13.24
N ALA A 230 -6.04 12.22 -13.27
CA ALA A 230 -6.96 12.74 -12.26
C ALA A 230 -8.40 12.22 -12.43
N GLY A 231 -8.84 11.98 -13.67
CA GLY A 231 -10.20 11.54 -13.99
C GLY A 231 -10.22 10.22 -14.76
N LEU A 232 -11.33 9.95 -15.44
CA LEU A 232 -11.42 8.88 -16.40
C LEU A 232 -10.64 9.26 -17.66
N SER A 233 -9.78 8.37 -18.13
CA SER A 233 -9.21 8.43 -19.48
C SER A 233 -10.10 7.64 -20.43
N ASN A 234 -10.36 8.20 -21.61
CA ASN A 234 -11.03 7.52 -22.72
C ASN A 234 -10.18 6.36 -23.25
#